data_AF-A0A8T3V708-F1
#
_entry.id   AF-A0A8T3V708-F1
#
_cell.length_a   1.000
_cell.length_b   1.000
_cell.length_c   1.000
_cell.angle_alpha   90.00
_cell.angle_beta   90.00
_cell.angle_gamma   90.00
#
_symmetry.space_group_name_H-M   'P 1'
#
loop_
_entity.id
_entity.type
_entity.pdbx_description
1 polymer ?
#
loop_
_entity_poly.entity_id
_entity_poly.type
_entity_poly.pdbx_seq_one_letter_code
_entity_poly.pdbx_strand_id
1 'polypeptide(L)'
;MEEIVEVIGVEHLKTVLSGLTPEEIVKPAYDNWMGGIKTGHTVLNLENGNVYGLGIDFNDLPLHDNIYIELFTIDSHETPVSEEDFFSKHEYDEFLEFSSNDPCEYIPDIITEFCEMKGIDEYERTIGVLAYNFEKREQGNYNMWESKILNKYYDAIYENHNPFEFSQSSL
;
A
#
# COMPACT_ATOMS: atom_id res chain seq x y z
N MET A 1 -1.98 25.80 -22.43
CA MET A 1 -2.86 24.79 -23.04
C MET A 1 -3.27 23.92 -21.88
N GLU A 2 -4.55 23.87 -21.55
CA GLU A 2 -5.04 22.87 -20.57
C GLU A 2 -4.87 21.50 -21.22
N GLU A 3 -4.06 20.66 -20.62
CA GLU A 3 -3.84 19.29 -21.06
C GLU A 3 -5.03 18.48 -20.52
N ILE A 4 -5.94 18.10 -21.40
CA ILE A 4 -7.09 17.27 -21.04
C ILE A 4 -6.57 15.84 -20.91
N VAL A 5 -6.40 15.38 -19.67
CA VAL A 5 -5.99 14.00 -19.39
C VAL A 5 -7.22 13.10 -19.42
N GLU A 6 -7.24 12.11 -20.31
CA GLU A 6 -8.31 11.11 -20.37
C GLU A 6 -8.07 10.03 -19.31
N VAL A 7 -9.08 9.76 -18.49
CA VAL A 7 -9.02 8.77 -17.40
C VAL A 7 -9.95 7.60 -17.65
N ILE A 8 -9.64 6.44 -17.07
CA ILE A 8 -10.44 5.23 -17.13
C ILE A 8 -11.84 5.48 -16.56
N GLY A 9 -12.87 4.90 -17.18
CA GLY A 9 -14.23 4.98 -16.67
C GLY A 9 -14.43 4.18 -15.37
N VAL A 10 -15.45 4.55 -14.59
CA VAL A 10 -15.79 3.91 -13.30
C VAL A 10 -15.97 2.39 -13.41
N GLU A 11 -16.56 1.88 -14.49
CA GLU A 11 -16.75 0.44 -14.67
C GLU A 11 -15.44 -0.30 -14.96
N HIS A 12 -14.50 0.35 -15.65
CA HIS A 12 -13.14 -0.18 -15.81
C HIS A 12 -12.44 -0.21 -14.45
N LEU A 13 -12.52 0.88 -13.68
CA LEU A 13 -11.95 0.95 -12.34
C LEU A 13 -12.46 -0.20 -11.44
N LYS A 14 -13.78 -0.41 -11.37
CA LYS A 14 -14.36 -1.53 -10.61
C LYS A 14 -13.84 -2.89 -11.08
N THR A 15 -13.71 -3.08 -12.39
CA THR A 15 -13.16 -4.31 -12.96
C THR A 15 -11.73 -4.55 -12.47
N VAL A 16 -10.87 -3.52 -12.51
CA VAL A 16 -9.51 -3.60 -11.96
C VAL A 16 -9.55 -3.92 -10.46
N LEU A 17 -10.31 -3.17 -9.66
CA LEU A 17 -10.41 -3.37 -8.21
C LEU A 17 -10.87 -4.78 -7.83
N SER A 18 -11.82 -5.34 -8.59
CA SER A 18 -12.34 -6.70 -8.37
C SER A 18 -11.34 -7.82 -8.72
N GLY A 19 -10.34 -7.50 -9.54
CA GLY A 19 -9.31 -8.44 -9.97
C GLY A 19 -8.09 -8.48 -9.04
N LEU A 20 -7.96 -7.50 -8.14
CA LEU A 20 -6.81 -7.37 -7.24
C LEU A 20 -6.96 -8.26 -6.01
N THR A 21 -5.95 -9.08 -5.77
CA THR A 21 -5.77 -9.78 -4.50
C THR A 21 -5.18 -8.84 -3.44
N PRO A 22 -5.36 -9.13 -2.13
CA PRO A 22 -4.68 -8.40 -1.06
C PRO A 22 -3.15 -8.34 -1.25
N GLU A 23 -2.53 -9.42 -1.71
CA GLU A 23 -1.09 -9.47 -1.97
C GLU A 23 -0.67 -8.48 -3.08
N GLU A 24 -1.40 -8.44 -4.19
CA GLU A 24 -1.17 -7.47 -5.28
C GLU A 24 -1.37 -6.01 -4.85
N ILE A 25 -2.08 -5.78 -3.74
CA ILE A 25 -2.27 -4.46 -3.16
C ILE A 25 -1.15 -4.11 -2.17
N VAL A 26 -0.71 -5.02 -1.31
CA VAL A 26 0.28 -4.69 -0.26
C VAL A 26 1.73 -4.80 -0.74
N LYS A 27 2.01 -5.74 -1.64
CA LYS A 27 3.37 -6.02 -2.12
C LYS A 27 4.05 -4.82 -2.78
N PRO A 28 3.39 -4.08 -3.71
CA PRO A 28 4.04 -2.94 -4.35
C PRO A 28 4.43 -1.83 -3.36
N ALA A 29 3.59 -1.58 -2.35
CA ALA A 29 3.90 -0.63 -1.28
C ALA A 29 5.11 -1.09 -0.46
N TYR A 30 5.14 -2.36 -0.05
CA TYR A 30 6.25 -2.90 0.74
C TYR A 30 7.57 -2.89 -0.04
N ASP A 31 7.57 -3.27 -1.32
CA ASP A 31 8.75 -3.25 -2.20
C ASP A 31 9.33 -1.84 -2.39
N ASN A 32 8.52 -0.79 -2.17
CA ASN A 32 8.91 0.61 -2.32
C ASN A 32 9.01 1.36 -0.98
N TRP A 33 8.82 0.67 0.14
CA TRP A 33 8.92 1.22 1.48
C TRP A 33 10.34 1.04 2.04
N MET A 34 10.76 1.97 2.89
CA MET A 34 12.00 1.86 3.64
C MET A 34 11.86 2.57 4.98
N GLY A 35 11.88 1.80 6.08
CA GLY A 35 11.71 2.32 7.44
C GLY A 35 12.63 3.51 7.74
N GLY A 36 12.01 4.60 8.23
CA GLY A 36 12.64 5.87 8.56
C GLY A 36 13.07 6.73 7.37
N ILE A 37 12.84 6.28 6.12
CA ILE A 37 13.38 6.94 4.92
C ILE A 37 12.28 7.17 3.87
N LYS A 38 11.53 6.13 3.48
CA LYS A 38 10.53 6.16 2.41
C LYS A 38 9.20 5.59 2.86
N THR A 39 8.14 6.35 2.61
CA THR A 39 6.76 5.86 2.65
C THR A 39 6.50 5.09 1.36
N GLY A 40 5.97 3.88 1.47
CA GLY A 40 5.64 3.04 0.33
C GLY A 40 4.15 3.09 0.03
N HIS A 41 3.78 3.31 -1.22
CA HIS A 41 2.40 3.39 -1.67
C HIS A 41 2.15 2.33 -2.75
N THR A 42 0.95 1.78 -2.77
CA THR A 42 0.40 1.11 -3.94
C THR A 42 -0.64 2.02 -4.55
N VAL A 43 -0.44 2.38 -5.81
CA VAL A 43 -1.26 3.36 -6.53
C VAL A 43 -1.84 2.74 -7.80
N LEU A 44 -3.02 3.22 -8.19
CA LEU A 44 -3.67 2.91 -9.46
C LEU A 44 -3.62 4.16 -10.34
N ASN A 45 -2.92 4.11 -11.46
CA ASN A 45 -2.89 5.21 -12.42
C ASN A 45 -4.21 5.28 -13.17
N LEU A 46 -4.86 6.45 -13.12
CA LEU A 46 -6.19 6.65 -13.68
C LEU A 46 -6.18 6.78 -15.21
N GLU A 47 -5.06 7.01 -15.87
CA GLU A 47 -4.99 7.08 -17.33
C GLU A 47 -5.03 5.69 -17.97
N ASN A 48 -4.35 4.73 -17.36
CA ASN A 48 -4.16 3.39 -17.95
C ASN A 48 -4.72 2.23 -17.12
N GLY A 49 -5.13 2.47 -15.87
CA GLY A 49 -5.67 1.45 -14.97
C GLY A 49 -4.63 0.50 -14.36
N ASN A 50 -3.33 0.78 -14.54
CA ASN A 50 -2.28 -0.06 -14.00
C ASN A 50 -2.03 0.24 -12.52
N VAL A 51 -1.80 -0.83 -11.75
CA VAL A 51 -1.41 -0.78 -10.35
C VAL A 51 0.10 -0.96 -10.22
N TYR A 52 0.76 -0.10 -9.45
CA TYR A 52 2.20 -0.18 -9.21
C TYR A 52 2.57 0.47 -7.87
N GLY A 53 3.82 0.23 -7.45
CA GLY A 53 4.37 0.78 -6.22
C GLY A 53 5.04 2.13 -6.44
N LEU A 54 4.87 3.06 -5.50
CA LEU A 54 5.51 4.36 -5.48
C LEU A 54 6.15 4.60 -4.10
N GLY A 55 7.45 4.84 -4.07
CA GLY A 55 8.16 5.23 -2.84
C GLY A 55 8.36 6.74 -2.80
N ILE A 56 7.90 7.38 -1.72
CA ILE A 56 8.07 8.82 -1.49
C ILE A 56 9.04 9.01 -0.33
N ASP A 57 10.15 9.70 -0.58
CA ASP A 57 11.10 10.06 0.47
C ASP A 57 10.45 11.03 1.47
N PHE A 58 10.84 10.94 2.75
CA PHE A 58 10.25 11.76 3.83
C PHE A 58 10.22 13.28 3.54
N ASN A 59 11.14 13.79 2.72
CA ASN A 59 11.22 15.21 2.38
C ASN A 59 10.67 15.56 0.98
N ASP A 60 10.17 14.57 0.23
CA ASP A 60 9.64 14.80 -1.11
C ASP A 60 8.16 15.16 -1.06
N LEU A 61 7.77 16.14 -1.88
CA LEU A 61 6.37 16.42 -2.14
C LEU A 61 5.83 15.35 -3.11
N PRO A 62 4.57 14.89 -2.94
CA PRO A 62 3.96 13.94 -3.86
C PRO A 62 4.03 14.49 -5.30
N LEU A 63 4.45 13.65 -6.24
CA LEU A 63 4.66 14.00 -7.64
C LEU A 63 3.35 14.54 -8.25
N HIS A 64 3.31 15.85 -8.54
CA HIS A 64 2.14 16.58 -9.03
C HIS A 64 1.65 16.13 -10.42
N ASP A 65 2.44 15.38 -11.17
CA ASP A 65 2.21 15.16 -12.60
C ASP A 65 1.45 13.85 -12.93
N ASN A 66 1.15 13.00 -11.94
CA ASN A 66 0.46 11.73 -12.18
C ASN A 66 -0.96 11.74 -11.58
N ILE A 67 -1.98 11.48 -12.40
CA ILE A 67 -3.35 11.27 -11.92
C ILE A 67 -3.47 9.80 -11.46
N TYR A 68 -3.42 9.58 -10.16
CA TYR A 68 -3.56 8.25 -9.55
C TYR A 68 -4.43 8.30 -8.29
N ILE A 69 -4.88 7.12 -7.85
CA ILE A 69 -5.49 6.93 -6.54
C ILE A 69 -4.68 5.94 -5.71
N GLU A 70 -4.57 6.21 -4.41
CA GLU A 70 -3.88 5.33 -3.47
C GLU A 70 -4.78 4.19 -3.01
N LEU A 71 -4.30 2.96 -3.19
CA LEU A 71 -4.96 1.74 -2.72
C LEU A 71 -4.50 1.32 -1.34
N PHE A 72 -3.20 1.48 -1.05
CA PHE A 72 -2.57 1.11 0.21
C PHE A 72 -1.30 1.93 0.46
N THR A 73 -0.96 2.17 1.72
CA THR A 73 0.19 2.98 2.12
C THR A 73 0.83 2.36 3.36
N ILE A 74 2.16 2.36 3.40
CA ILE A 74 3.00 2.01 4.54
C ILE A 74 3.81 3.24 4.91
N ASP A 75 3.52 3.86 6.06
CA ASP A 75 4.22 5.08 6.51
C ASP A 75 5.70 4.81 6.81
N SER A 76 6.59 5.73 6.48
CA SER A 76 8.02 5.60 6.78
C SER A 76 8.31 5.37 8.27
N HIS A 77 7.46 5.84 9.19
CA HIS A 77 7.65 5.69 10.63
C HIS A 77 6.89 4.49 11.23
N GLU A 78 6.14 3.75 10.44
CA GLU A 78 5.43 2.57 10.92
C GLU A 78 6.31 1.32 10.87
N THR A 79 6.00 0.35 11.71
CA THR A 79 6.50 -1.01 11.57
C THR A 79 5.36 -1.85 10.98
N PRO A 80 5.41 -2.21 9.68
CA PRO A 80 4.26 -2.79 8.97
C PRO A 80 3.76 -4.10 9.59
N VAL A 81 4.67 -4.89 10.16
CA VAL A 81 4.36 -6.15 10.85
C VAL A 81 5.14 -6.19 12.16
N SER A 82 4.43 -6.38 13.27
CA SER A 82 5.07 -6.58 14.57
C SER A 82 5.66 -8.00 14.68
N GLU A 83 6.68 -8.19 15.52
CA GLU A 83 7.25 -9.51 15.79
C GLU A 83 6.19 -10.52 16.28
N GLU A 84 5.24 -10.06 17.10
CA GLU A 84 4.13 -10.87 17.62
C GLU A 84 3.17 -11.33 16.52
N ASP A 85 2.94 -10.49 15.49
CA ASP A 85 2.09 -10.83 14.35
C ASP A 85 2.83 -11.64 13.29
N PHE A 86 4.15 -11.46 13.20
CA PHE A 86 5.01 -12.12 12.21
C PHE A 86 5.17 -13.61 12.51
N PHE A 87 5.37 -13.96 13.78
CA PHE A 87 5.58 -15.33 14.22
C PHE A 87 4.29 -15.98 14.72
N SER A 88 4.13 -17.29 14.50
CA SER A 88 3.16 -18.04 15.29
C SER A 88 3.55 -17.99 16.76
N LYS A 89 2.58 -18.20 17.67
CA LYS A 89 2.84 -18.15 19.11
C LYS A 89 4.04 -19.00 19.55
N HIS A 90 4.19 -20.20 18.99
CA HIS A 90 5.31 -21.08 19.33
C HIS A 90 6.65 -20.56 18.78
N GLU A 91 6.67 -20.08 17.53
CA GLU A 91 7.86 -19.48 16.93
C GLU A 91 8.28 -18.20 17.66
N TYR A 92 7.31 -17.41 18.14
CA TYR A 92 7.56 -16.20 18.91
C TYR A 92 8.19 -16.53 20.28
N ASP A 93 7.68 -17.54 20.98
CA ASP A 93 8.28 -18.00 22.24
C ASP A 93 9.74 -18.46 22.01
N GLU A 94 10.01 -19.19 20.92
CA GLU A 94 11.36 -19.60 20.53
C GLU A 94 12.25 -18.41 20.13
N PHE A 95 11.69 -17.41 19.45
CA PHE A 95 12.38 -16.18 19.09
C PHE A 95 12.77 -15.37 20.34
N LEU A 96 11.89 -15.30 21.35
CA LEU A 96 12.19 -14.64 22.63
C LEU A 96 13.32 -15.36 23.38
N GLU A 97 13.35 -16.69 23.36
CA GLU A 97 14.46 -17.45 23.93
C GLU A 97 15.76 -17.23 23.14
N PHE A 98 15.69 -17.21 21.81
CA PHE A 98 16.84 -16.95 20.94
C PHE A 98 17.44 -15.56 21.20
N SER A 99 16.60 -14.52 21.17
CA SER A 99 16.98 -13.13 21.41
C SER A 99 17.50 -12.85 22.82
N SER A 100 16.99 -13.56 23.83
CA SER A 100 17.46 -13.43 25.21
C SER A 100 18.84 -14.06 25.45
N ASN A 101 19.25 -15.02 24.62
CA ASN A 101 20.51 -15.75 24.76
C ASN A 101 21.69 -15.08 24.03
N ASP A 102 21.44 -14.06 23.19
CA ASP A 102 22.49 -13.30 22.52
C ASP A 102 22.78 -11.98 23.26
N PRO A 103 23.94 -11.82 23.93
CA PRO A 103 24.29 -10.60 24.65
C PRO A 103 24.69 -9.44 23.72
N CYS A 104 24.64 -9.60 22.39
CA CYS A 104 25.03 -8.56 21.46
C CYS A 104 23.89 -7.57 21.20
N GLU A 105 23.91 -6.43 21.89
CA GLU A 105 23.10 -5.21 21.61
C GLU A 105 23.31 -4.63 20.18
N TYR A 106 24.02 -5.34 19.30
CA TYR A 106 24.59 -4.83 18.05
C TYR A 106 24.27 -5.67 16.80
N ILE A 107 23.41 -6.69 16.88
CA ILE A 107 22.91 -7.37 15.67
C ILE A 107 21.79 -6.49 15.10
N PRO A 108 21.99 -5.83 13.95
CA PRO A 108 21.00 -4.89 13.43
C PRO A 108 19.70 -5.55 12.97
N ASP A 109 19.70 -6.87 12.79
CA ASP A 109 18.54 -7.63 12.31
C ASP A 109 18.46 -9.06 12.89
N ILE A 110 18.05 -9.17 14.15
CA ILE A 110 17.91 -10.46 14.86
C ILE A 110 16.76 -11.32 14.30
N ILE A 111 15.79 -10.69 13.64
CA ILE A 111 14.66 -11.37 13.00
C ILE A 111 15.16 -12.14 11.79
N THR A 112 15.95 -11.50 10.92
CA THR A 112 16.55 -12.18 9.76
C THR A 112 17.37 -13.39 10.17
N GLU A 113 18.22 -13.27 11.21
CA GLU A 113 19.04 -14.41 11.66
C GLU A 113 18.19 -15.58 12.18
N PHE A 114 17.15 -15.29 12.96
CA PHE A 114 16.23 -16.32 13.42
C PHE A 114 15.48 -16.98 12.25
N CYS A 115 15.04 -16.18 11.27
CA CYS A 115 14.36 -16.67 10.07
C CYS A 115 15.26 -17.59 9.25
N GLU A 116 16.53 -17.19 9.01
CA GLU A 116 17.51 -18.02 8.31
C GLU A 116 17.75 -19.35 9.02
N MET A 117 17.91 -19.33 10.35
CA MET A 117 18.10 -20.54 11.16
C MET A 117 16.89 -21.49 11.06
N LYS A 118 15.67 -20.95 11.02
CA LYS A 118 14.43 -21.72 10.96
C LYS A 118 13.99 -22.09 9.52
N GLY A 119 14.68 -21.57 8.51
CA GLY A 119 14.28 -21.72 7.10
C GLY A 119 12.97 -21.02 6.77
N ILE A 120 12.71 -19.88 7.43
CA ILE A 120 11.55 -19.03 7.19
C ILE A 120 11.91 -18.01 6.11
N ASP A 121 11.07 -17.92 5.07
CA ASP A 121 11.15 -16.84 4.10
C ASP A 121 10.50 -15.58 4.71
N GLU A 122 11.34 -14.65 5.17
CA GLU A 122 10.91 -13.45 5.87
C GLU A 122 10.06 -12.54 4.98
N TYR A 123 10.45 -12.39 3.72
CA TYR A 123 9.76 -11.53 2.76
C TYR A 123 8.36 -12.07 2.48
N GLU A 124 8.25 -13.33 2.05
CA GLU A 124 6.96 -13.93 1.72
C GLU A 124 6.03 -13.98 2.94
N ARG A 125 6.58 -14.19 4.14
CA ARG A 125 5.80 -14.14 5.38
C ARG A 125 5.29 -12.75 5.69
N THR A 126 6.14 -11.73 5.55
CA THR A 126 5.75 -10.33 5.77
C THR A 126 4.63 -9.93 4.82
N ILE A 127 4.76 -10.25 3.53
CA ILE A 127 3.71 -10.00 2.54
C ILE A 127 2.41 -10.73 2.90
N GLY A 128 2.49 -12.01 3.29
CA GLY A 128 1.33 -12.79 3.70
C GLY A 128 0.59 -12.22 4.92
N VAL A 129 1.33 -11.78 5.95
CA VAL A 129 0.75 -11.15 7.15
C VAL A 129 0.12 -9.79 6.81
N LEU A 130 0.79 -8.98 5.99
CA LEU A 130 0.23 -7.71 5.51
C LEU A 130 -1.05 -7.91 4.70
N ALA A 131 -1.05 -8.88 3.78
CA ALA A 131 -2.20 -9.22 2.95
C ALA A 131 -3.39 -9.66 3.82
N TYR A 132 -3.15 -10.54 4.80
CA TYR A 132 -4.18 -10.97 5.75
C TYR A 132 -4.73 -9.81 6.59
N ASN A 133 -3.85 -8.93 7.08
CA ASN A 133 -4.26 -7.76 7.86
C ASN A 133 -5.06 -6.75 7.02
N PHE A 134 -4.65 -6.52 5.77
CA PHE A 134 -5.37 -5.68 4.83
C PHE A 134 -6.75 -6.27 4.51
N GLU A 135 -6.83 -7.57 4.19
CA GLU A 135 -8.09 -8.24 3.93
C GLU A 135 -9.03 -8.12 5.13
N LYS A 136 -8.54 -8.40 6.34
CA LYS A 136 -9.34 -8.34 7.57
C LYS A 136 -9.85 -6.94 7.90
N ARG A 137 -9.04 -5.89 7.67
CA ARG A 137 -9.37 -4.50 8.05
C ARG A 137 -10.16 -3.76 6.99
N GLU A 138 -9.78 -3.92 5.72
CA GLU A 138 -10.32 -3.14 4.61
C GLU A 138 -11.27 -3.98 3.74
N GLN A 139 -10.85 -5.17 3.27
CA GLN A 139 -11.69 -5.98 2.37
C GLN A 139 -12.68 -6.92 3.08
N GLY A 140 -12.68 -6.98 4.41
CA GLY A 140 -13.69 -7.71 5.20
C GLY A 140 -15.12 -7.23 4.90
N ASN A 141 -15.23 -6.01 4.36
CA ASN A 141 -16.39 -5.56 3.60
C ASN A 141 -15.93 -4.89 2.29
N TYR A 142 -15.71 -5.72 1.25
CA TYR A 142 -15.28 -5.28 -0.07
C TYR A 142 -16.09 -4.08 -0.60
N ASN A 143 -17.43 -4.08 -0.46
CA ASN A 143 -18.27 -2.99 -0.96
C ASN A 143 -17.94 -1.65 -0.28
N MET A 144 -17.60 -1.68 1.02
CA MET A 144 -17.21 -0.48 1.75
C MET A 144 -15.84 0.01 1.29
N TRP A 145 -14.88 -0.90 1.10
CA TRP A 145 -13.57 -0.56 0.54
C TRP A 145 -13.68 0.01 -0.87
N GLU A 146 -14.38 -0.67 -1.79
CA GLU A 146 -14.64 -0.18 -3.15
C GLU A 146 -15.28 1.21 -3.13
N SER A 147 -16.26 1.45 -2.25
CA SER A 147 -16.88 2.77 -2.11
C SER A 147 -15.89 3.86 -1.66
N LYS A 148 -14.96 3.55 -0.75
CA LYS A 148 -13.89 4.49 -0.35
C LYS A 148 -13.00 4.83 -1.55
N ILE A 149 -12.61 3.83 -2.34
CA ILE A 149 -11.76 4.01 -3.52
C ILE A 149 -12.50 4.79 -4.62
N LEU A 150 -13.79 4.53 -4.84
CA LEU A 150 -14.62 5.29 -5.77
C LEU A 150 -14.74 6.75 -5.36
N ASN A 151 -14.86 7.06 -4.06
CA ASN A 151 -14.84 8.44 -3.60
C ASN A 151 -13.50 9.12 -3.91
N LYS A 152 -12.37 8.45 -3.64
CA LYS A 152 -11.04 8.97 -4.02
C LYS A 152 -10.93 9.21 -5.53
N TYR A 153 -11.47 8.31 -6.34
CA TYR A 153 -11.52 8.47 -7.80
C TYR A 153 -12.32 9.71 -8.19
N TYR A 154 -13.53 9.89 -7.62
CA TYR A 154 -14.35 11.07 -7.87
C TYR A 154 -13.61 12.34 -7.45
N ASP A 155 -13.03 12.38 -6.26
CA ASP A 155 -12.27 13.54 -5.78
C ASP A 155 -11.11 13.89 -6.74
N ALA A 156 -10.34 12.89 -7.18
CA ALA A 156 -9.22 13.07 -8.12
C ALA A 156 -9.66 13.61 -9.50
N ILE A 157 -10.84 13.22 -10.00
CA ILE A 157 -11.36 13.73 -11.28
C ILE A 157 -12.14 15.05 -11.13
N TYR A 158 -12.71 15.33 -9.95
CA TYR A 158 -13.45 16.56 -9.66
C TYR A 158 -12.55 17.72 -9.26
N GLU A 159 -11.34 17.48 -8.74
CA GLU A 159 -10.33 18.53 -8.55
C GLU A 159 -9.96 19.28 -9.85
N ASN A 160 -10.31 18.72 -11.03
CA ASN A 160 -10.23 19.37 -12.34
C ASN A 160 -11.58 19.71 -13.02
N HIS A 161 -12.74 19.55 -12.37
CA HIS A 161 -14.03 19.91 -12.96
C HIS A 161 -14.98 20.57 -11.96
N ASN A 162 -15.04 21.91 -12.04
CA ASN A 162 -16.11 22.72 -11.49
C ASN A 162 -17.45 22.35 -12.17
N PRO A 163 -18.42 21.72 -11.46
CA PRO A 163 -19.71 21.33 -12.04
C PRO A 163 -20.63 22.54 -12.37
N PHE A 164 -20.14 23.77 -12.18
CA PHE A 164 -20.84 25.02 -12.48
C PHE A 164 -20.29 25.81 -13.67
N GLU A 165 -19.34 25.27 -14.45
CA GLU A 165 -19.06 25.88 -15.76
C GLU A 165 -20.18 25.52 -16.74
N PHE A 166 -21.25 26.31 -16.68
CA PHE A 166 -22.26 26.36 -17.71
C PHE A 166 -21.61 26.77 -19.03
N SER A 167 -21.39 25.81 -19.92
CA SER A 167 -21.25 26.10 -21.33
C SER A 167 -22.61 26.62 -21.84
N GLN A 168 -22.82 27.93 -21.83
CA GLN A 168 -23.77 28.57 -22.73
C GLN A 168 -23.19 29.84 -23.31
N SER A 169 -22.55 29.68 -24.47
CA SER A 169 -22.74 30.63 -25.56
C SER A 169 -24.24 30.78 -25.82
N SER A 170 -24.78 31.98 -25.66
CA SER A 170 -25.86 32.54 -26.51
C SER A 170 -26.14 34.00 -26.12
N LEU A 171 -25.90 34.87 -27.12
CA LEU A 171 -26.20 36.31 -27.28
C LEU A 171 -25.10 37.30 -26.86
#